data_AF-A0A942CUW8-F1
#
_entry.id   AF-A0A942CUW8-F1
#
_cell.length_a   1.000
_cell.length_b   1.000
_cell.length_c   1.000
_cell.angle_alpha   90.00
_cell.angle_beta   90.00
_cell.angle_gamma   90.00
#
_symmetry.space_group_name_H-M   'P 1'
#
loop_
_entity.id
_entity.type
_entity.pdbx_description
1 polymer ?
#
loop_
_entity_poly.entity_id
_entity_poly.type
_entity_poly.pdbx_seq_one_letter_code
_entity_poly.pdbx_strand_id
1 'polypeptide(L)'
;MIPLIFAALPLLQQEVARPLPVLTNGMVVSGPGVFRQDGPLRIEGDVRLENMTLMISGPITVVKGARLELKLVHLLVSDPPNSANGSSNLHCEGAADIVITDSTMEPKGGAHPIWVLEGRLKVVNFQTENSEFHLERTEGDITNFKIFELEISRSSRVRAKHLRLVFLSTHSGDHEKLQFDRIPVDRPFAQTLNMGSGAQADLEDVQIQFFLLYLHGESEAALRHIGRAQLAFFPDCQGRFTLSRGVLGSREPAVIPEAGASNCRFKFTLEDVNVDTWDVYARGKSDLTFEGSYIDELTANGDAKLSVRNSTVYADWMAVADNAQVAVDGGTVGALSVAKERPDLATSQIRLSGSSHAAFSGVKFDCGIVVTDRATVQVDHPVVAPQYIHRFDKSKIMN
;
A
#
# COMPACT_ATOMS: atom_id res chain seq x y z
N MET A 1 -37.96 52.99 8.53
CA MET A 1 -38.54 51.65 8.27
C MET A 1 -37.90 51.13 7.00
N ILE A 2 -36.93 50.23 7.14
CA ILE A 2 -36.21 49.58 6.04
C ILE A 2 -36.64 48.10 6.09
N PRO A 3 -37.12 47.49 4.98
CA PRO A 3 -37.53 46.11 5.01
C PRO A 3 -36.30 45.20 5.04
N LEU A 4 -36.28 44.24 5.96
CA LEU A 4 -35.34 43.12 5.93
C LEU A 4 -35.70 42.21 4.74
N ILE A 5 -34.81 42.19 3.75
CA ILE A 5 -34.78 41.14 2.73
C ILE A 5 -34.07 39.95 3.36
N PHE A 6 -34.83 38.91 3.72
CA PHE A 6 -34.26 37.58 3.96
C PHE A 6 -33.76 37.05 2.61
N ALA A 7 -32.45 37.15 2.37
CA ALA A 7 -31.81 36.38 1.33
C ALA A 7 -31.92 34.89 1.70
N ALA A 8 -32.75 34.16 0.96
CA ALA A 8 -32.78 32.71 1.03
C ALA A 8 -31.39 32.20 0.61
N LEU A 9 -30.66 31.62 1.56
CA LEU A 9 -29.51 30.77 1.26
C LEU A 9 -29.99 29.66 0.32
N PRO A 10 -29.29 29.37 -0.79
CA PRO A 10 -29.61 28.21 -1.58
C PRO A 10 -29.32 27.00 -0.71
N LEU A 11 -30.38 26.27 -0.33
CA LEU A 11 -30.24 24.88 0.07
C LEU A 11 -29.51 24.19 -1.09
N LEU A 12 -28.26 23.79 -0.86
CA LEU A 12 -27.60 22.75 -1.64
C LEU A 12 -28.59 21.59 -1.74
N GLN A 13 -29.24 21.45 -2.90
CA GLN A 13 -29.97 20.25 -3.23
C GLN A 13 -28.93 19.13 -3.16
N GLN A 14 -29.02 18.28 -2.13
CA GLN A 14 -28.41 16.96 -2.20
C GLN A 14 -29.01 16.29 -3.44
N GLU A 15 -28.25 16.15 -4.52
CA GLU A 15 -28.67 15.35 -5.64
C GLU A 15 -28.95 13.94 -5.11
N VAL A 16 -30.22 13.52 -5.20
CA VAL A 16 -30.64 12.20 -4.71
C VAL A 16 -29.98 11.16 -5.59
N ALA A 17 -29.02 10.44 -5.02
CA ALA A 17 -28.32 9.38 -5.72
C ALA A 17 -29.31 8.27 -6.13
N ARG A 18 -29.35 7.96 -7.43
CA ARG A 18 -30.18 6.87 -7.97
C ARG A 18 -29.41 5.55 -7.90
N PRO A 19 -30.06 4.41 -7.68
CA PRO A 19 -29.38 3.12 -7.78
C PRO A 19 -28.73 2.95 -9.16
N LEU A 20 -27.51 2.40 -9.18
CA LEU A 20 -26.90 1.93 -10.43
C LEU A 20 -27.80 0.82 -11.01
N PRO A 21 -28.22 0.89 -12.29
CA PRO A 21 -29.01 -0.17 -12.87
C PRO A 21 -28.19 -1.47 -12.93
N VAL A 22 -28.87 -2.61 -12.91
CA VAL A 22 -28.23 -3.92 -13.09
C VAL A 22 -27.49 -3.93 -14.42
N LEU A 23 -26.17 -4.11 -14.33
CA LEU A 23 -25.28 -4.11 -15.49
C LEU A 23 -25.42 -5.42 -16.24
N THR A 24 -25.54 -5.32 -17.56
CA THR A 24 -25.65 -6.48 -18.46
C THR A 24 -24.68 -6.34 -19.62
N ASN A 25 -24.35 -7.46 -20.29
CA ASN A 25 -23.42 -7.44 -21.41
C ASN A 25 -23.87 -6.49 -22.53
N GLY A 26 -22.96 -5.65 -23.03
CA GLY A 26 -23.21 -4.63 -24.06
C GLY A 26 -23.84 -3.35 -23.52
N MET A 27 -24.02 -3.22 -22.20
CA MET A 27 -24.72 -2.10 -21.61
C MET A 27 -23.86 -0.83 -21.60
N VAL A 28 -24.49 0.27 -21.99
CA VAL A 28 -23.99 1.63 -21.78
C VAL A 28 -24.90 2.33 -20.81
N VAL A 29 -24.38 2.66 -19.63
CA VAL A 29 -25.05 3.56 -18.69
C VAL A 29 -24.44 4.93 -18.90
N SER A 30 -25.23 5.89 -19.38
CA SER A 30 -24.76 7.23 -19.69
C SER A 30 -25.76 8.26 -19.20
N GLY A 31 -25.25 9.36 -18.64
CA GLY A 31 -26.06 10.54 -18.36
C GLY A 31 -25.64 11.26 -17.09
N PRO A 32 -25.74 12.61 -17.07
CA PRO A 32 -25.37 13.38 -15.91
C PRO A 32 -26.25 12.99 -14.71
N GLY A 33 -25.61 12.82 -13.57
CA GLY A 33 -26.27 12.53 -12.31
C GLY A 33 -25.41 11.67 -11.39
N VAL A 34 -25.91 11.51 -10.17
CA VAL A 34 -25.29 10.68 -9.14
C VAL A 34 -25.95 9.30 -9.14
N PHE A 35 -25.15 8.27 -9.39
CA PHE A 35 -25.52 6.88 -9.24
C PHE A 35 -24.88 6.29 -7.97
N ARG A 36 -25.51 5.29 -7.39
CA ARG A 36 -25.06 4.63 -6.17
C ARG A 36 -25.08 3.12 -6.30
N GLN A 37 -23.99 2.50 -5.91
CA GLN A 37 -23.80 1.07 -5.79
C GLN A 37 -23.32 0.74 -4.38
N ASP A 38 -24.22 0.19 -3.55
CA ASP A 38 -23.87 -0.35 -2.24
C ASP A 38 -23.78 -1.87 -2.33
N GLY A 39 -22.73 -2.45 -1.75
CA GLY A 39 -22.44 -3.87 -1.83
C GLY A 39 -21.72 -4.29 -3.11
N PRO A 40 -21.49 -5.60 -3.30
CA PRO A 40 -20.67 -6.12 -4.39
C PRO A 40 -21.19 -5.71 -5.77
N LEU A 41 -20.28 -5.25 -6.62
CA LEU A 41 -20.52 -4.96 -8.03
C LEU A 41 -19.78 -5.98 -8.89
N ARG A 42 -20.49 -6.65 -9.79
CA ARG A 42 -19.89 -7.60 -10.73
C ARG A 42 -20.05 -7.08 -12.16
N ILE A 43 -18.95 -6.99 -12.88
CA ILE A 43 -18.90 -6.58 -14.28
C ILE A 43 -18.76 -7.83 -15.14
N GLU A 44 -19.82 -8.15 -15.88
CA GLU A 44 -19.90 -9.29 -16.79
C GLU A 44 -20.10 -8.80 -18.22
N GLY A 45 -19.27 -9.30 -19.15
CA GLY A 45 -19.30 -8.87 -20.55
C GLY A 45 -18.79 -7.45 -20.74
N ASP A 46 -19.32 -6.76 -21.76
CA ASP A 46 -18.93 -5.40 -22.13
C ASP A 46 -19.81 -4.37 -21.43
N VAL A 47 -19.26 -3.60 -20.49
CA VAL A 47 -19.97 -2.54 -19.77
C VAL A 47 -19.25 -1.21 -19.95
N ARG A 48 -20.03 -0.16 -20.25
CA ARG A 48 -19.53 1.20 -20.33
C ARG A 48 -20.34 2.14 -19.45
N LEU A 49 -19.66 2.88 -18.58
CA LEU A 49 -20.21 3.90 -17.72
C LEU A 49 -19.70 5.27 -18.18
N GLU A 50 -20.60 6.19 -18.53
CA GLU A 50 -20.24 7.48 -19.09
C GLU A 50 -20.92 8.68 -18.41
N ASN A 51 -20.16 9.77 -18.26
CA ASN A 51 -20.67 11.10 -17.89
C ASN A 51 -21.51 11.11 -16.61
N MET A 52 -20.96 10.58 -15.50
CA MET A 52 -21.69 10.43 -14.24
C MET A 52 -20.80 10.56 -13.01
N THR A 53 -21.42 10.81 -11.86
CA THR A 53 -20.81 10.55 -10.55
C THR A 53 -21.30 9.19 -10.06
N LEU A 54 -20.39 8.29 -9.69
CA LEU A 54 -20.72 6.97 -9.19
C LEU A 54 -20.19 6.80 -7.76
N MET A 55 -21.11 6.70 -6.81
CA MET A 55 -20.83 6.37 -5.42
C MET A 55 -20.74 4.84 -5.27
N ILE A 56 -19.59 4.34 -4.84
CA ILE A 56 -19.33 2.91 -4.65
C ILE A 56 -19.00 2.65 -3.19
N SER A 57 -19.73 1.69 -2.59
CA SER A 57 -19.47 1.18 -1.25
C SER A 57 -19.54 -0.34 -1.24
N GLY A 58 -18.44 -0.99 -1.63
CA GLY A 58 -18.33 -2.45 -1.73
C GLY A 58 -17.32 -2.91 -2.78
N PRO A 59 -16.97 -4.21 -2.79
CA PRO A 59 -15.97 -4.75 -3.71
C PRO A 59 -16.50 -4.78 -5.16
N ILE A 60 -15.59 -4.54 -6.11
CA ILE A 60 -15.86 -4.61 -7.54
C ILE A 60 -15.10 -5.81 -8.11
N THR A 61 -15.80 -6.66 -8.85
CA THR A 61 -15.21 -7.81 -9.53
C THR A 61 -15.41 -7.69 -11.04
N VAL A 62 -14.32 -7.67 -11.79
CA VAL A 62 -14.34 -7.74 -13.25
C VAL A 62 -14.04 -9.18 -13.66
N VAL A 63 -15.01 -9.82 -14.31
CA VAL A 63 -14.88 -11.23 -14.69
C VAL A 63 -13.85 -11.37 -15.81
N LYS A 64 -13.15 -12.51 -15.83
CA LYS A 64 -12.25 -12.86 -16.93
C LYS A 64 -12.94 -12.70 -18.29
N GLY A 65 -12.29 -11.98 -19.20
CA GLY A 65 -12.78 -11.69 -20.55
C GLY A 65 -13.81 -10.57 -20.65
N ALA A 66 -14.22 -9.95 -19.53
CA ALA A 66 -15.09 -8.78 -19.53
C ALA A 66 -14.34 -7.51 -19.93
N ARG A 67 -15.10 -6.49 -20.32
CA ARG A 67 -14.60 -5.14 -20.60
C ARG A 67 -15.33 -4.13 -19.72
N LEU A 68 -14.57 -3.30 -19.02
CA LEU A 68 -15.09 -2.15 -18.27
C LEU A 68 -14.53 -0.87 -18.88
N GLU A 69 -15.41 0.00 -19.35
CA GLU A 69 -15.04 1.33 -19.83
C GLU A 69 -15.65 2.42 -18.93
N LEU A 70 -14.78 3.27 -18.38
CA LEU A 70 -15.13 4.44 -17.59
C LEU A 70 -14.76 5.69 -18.39
N LYS A 71 -15.75 6.53 -18.71
CA LYS A 71 -15.52 7.76 -19.47
C LYS A 71 -16.22 8.95 -18.82
N LEU A 72 -15.48 9.99 -18.46
CA LEU A 72 -16.07 11.14 -17.74
C LEU A 72 -16.80 10.69 -16.47
N VAL A 73 -16.23 9.73 -15.75
CA VAL A 73 -16.80 9.20 -14.50
C VAL A 73 -16.05 9.78 -13.31
N HIS A 74 -16.79 10.31 -12.34
CA HIS A 74 -16.26 10.69 -11.03
C HIS A 74 -16.64 9.62 -10.01
N LEU A 75 -15.67 8.82 -9.57
CA LEU A 75 -15.85 7.76 -8.59
C LEU A 75 -15.75 8.33 -7.17
N LEU A 76 -16.77 8.11 -6.35
CA LEU A 76 -16.72 8.38 -4.91
C LEU A 76 -16.70 7.03 -4.19
N VAL A 77 -15.54 6.64 -3.66
CA VAL A 77 -15.33 5.29 -3.10
C VAL A 77 -15.28 5.37 -1.58
N SER A 78 -16.11 4.60 -0.89
CA SER A 78 -16.13 4.55 0.58
C SER A 78 -16.19 3.11 1.05
N ASP A 79 -15.47 2.77 2.10
CA ASP A 79 -15.60 1.45 2.70
C ASP A 79 -16.93 1.28 3.44
N PRO A 80 -17.58 0.10 3.35
CA PRO A 80 -18.76 -0.20 4.16
C PRO A 80 -18.49 0.00 5.66
N PRO A 81 -19.49 0.43 6.45
CA PRO A 81 -19.32 0.60 7.89
C PRO A 81 -18.77 -0.67 8.56
N ASN A 82 -17.77 -0.50 9.44
CA ASN A 82 -17.09 -1.58 10.19
C ASN A 82 -16.29 -2.59 9.34
N SER A 83 -16.05 -2.31 8.06
CA SER A 83 -15.13 -3.11 7.25
C SER A 83 -13.67 -2.73 7.50
N ALA A 84 -12.74 -3.59 7.08
CA ALA A 84 -11.34 -3.20 7.01
C ALA A 84 -11.15 -2.09 5.96
N ASN A 85 -10.19 -1.21 6.20
CA ASN A 85 -9.79 -0.18 5.23
C ASN A 85 -9.42 -0.85 3.90
N GLY A 86 -9.87 -0.27 2.78
CA GLY A 86 -9.61 -0.74 1.43
C GLY A 86 -10.51 -1.89 0.97
N SER A 87 -11.63 -2.16 1.64
CA SER A 87 -12.56 -3.22 1.24
C SER A 87 -13.40 -2.90 0.00
N SER A 88 -13.49 -1.62 -0.40
CA SER A 88 -14.06 -1.20 -1.69
C SER A 88 -13.01 -1.18 -2.80
N ASN A 89 -12.40 -2.34 -3.02
CA ASN A 89 -11.36 -2.57 -4.02
C ASN A 89 -11.95 -3.00 -5.39
N LEU A 90 -11.09 -3.03 -6.41
CA LEU A 90 -11.41 -3.68 -7.68
C LEU A 90 -10.47 -4.85 -7.90
N HIS A 91 -11.02 -5.99 -8.31
CA HIS A 91 -10.24 -7.17 -8.66
C HIS A 91 -10.69 -7.76 -9.99
N CYS A 92 -9.72 -8.08 -10.85
CA CYS A 92 -9.95 -8.86 -12.06
C CYS A 92 -9.77 -10.37 -11.74
N GLU A 93 -10.77 -11.21 -12.02
CA GLU A 93 -10.67 -12.68 -11.83
C GLU A 93 -9.73 -13.38 -12.84
N GLY A 94 -9.14 -12.59 -13.73
CA GLY A 94 -8.23 -12.98 -14.80
C GLY A 94 -8.20 -11.88 -15.85
N ALA A 95 -7.50 -12.11 -16.96
CA ALA A 95 -7.38 -11.13 -18.04
C ALA A 95 -8.74 -10.52 -18.49
N ALA A 96 -8.88 -9.21 -18.28
CA ALA A 96 -10.00 -8.36 -18.66
C ALA A 96 -9.51 -7.14 -19.48
N ASP A 97 -10.41 -6.31 -19.98
CA ASP A 97 -10.09 -5.10 -20.73
C ASP A 97 -10.63 -3.86 -20.01
N ILE A 98 -9.75 -3.08 -19.40
CA ILE A 98 -10.12 -1.90 -18.61
C ILE A 98 -9.70 -0.64 -19.36
N VAL A 99 -10.67 0.23 -19.62
CA VAL A 99 -10.44 1.52 -20.28
C VAL A 99 -10.96 2.65 -19.41
N ILE A 100 -10.09 3.61 -19.11
CA ILE A 100 -10.40 4.78 -18.30
C ILE A 100 -10.06 6.03 -19.12
N THR A 101 -11.03 6.93 -19.28
CA THR A 101 -10.84 8.17 -20.05
C THR A 101 -11.48 9.35 -19.32
N ASP A 102 -10.70 10.41 -19.12
CA ASP A 102 -11.15 11.68 -18.52
C ASP A 102 -11.94 11.48 -17.22
N SER A 103 -11.49 10.57 -16.37
CA SER A 103 -12.22 10.14 -15.17
C SER A 103 -11.41 10.45 -13.90
N THR A 104 -12.06 10.45 -12.74
CA THR A 104 -11.42 10.74 -11.46
C THR A 104 -11.93 9.81 -10.37
N MET A 105 -11.16 9.67 -9.30
CA MET A 105 -11.59 8.95 -8.10
C MET A 105 -11.28 9.76 -6.86
N GLU A 106 -12.23 9.81 -5.94
CA GLU A 106 -12.10 10.40 -4.62
C GLU A 106 -12.50 9.36 -3.56
N PRO A 107 -11.52 8.78 -2.85
CA PRO A 107 -11.76 7.98 -1.66
C PRO A 107 -12.37 8.85 -0.54
N LYS A 108 -13.38 8.33 0.16
CA LYS A 108 -14.10 9.01 1.24
C LYS A 108 -13.81 8.35 2.59
N GLY A 109 -13.63 9.17 3.63
CA GLY A 109 -13.30 8.68 4.96
C GLY A 109 -11.90 8.06 4.98
N GLY A 110 -11.77 6.88 5.60
CA GLY A 110 -10.52 6.12 5.65
C GLY A 110 -10.32 5.13 4.49
N ALA A 111 -11.10 5.25 3.41
CA ALA A 111 -11.02 4.34 2.28
C ALA A 111 -9.69 4.49 1.53
N HIS A 112 -9.10 3.36 1.18
CA HIS A 112 -7.86 3.27 0.41
C HIS A 112 -8.02 2.18 -0.67
N PRO A 113 -8.64 2.52 -1.83
CA PRO A 113 -8.98 1.52 -2.84
C PRO A 113 -7.75 0.99 -3.57
N ILE A 114 -7.56 -0.33 -3.54
CA ILE A 114 -6.51 -1.02 -4.29
C ILE A 114 -7.16 -1.71 -5.50
N TRP A 115 -6.66 -1.46 -6.70
CA TRP A 115 -7.18 -2.05 -7.94
C TRP A 115 -6.18 -3.08 -8.45
N VAL A 116 -6.51 -4.37 -8.31
CA VAL A 116 -5.72 -5.48 -8.83
C VAL A 116 -6.19 -5.79 -10.25
N LEU A 117 -5.37 -5.42 -11.22
CA LEU A 117 -5.70 -5.40 -12.64
C LEU A 117 -4.94 -6.50 -13.38
N GLU A 118 -5.65 -7.21 -14.28
CA GLU A 118 -5.08 -8.22 -15.15
C GLU A 118 -5.63 -8.08 -16.57
N GLY A 119 -4.79 -8.23 -17.59
CA GLY A 119 -5.19 -8.21 -19.01
C GLY A 119 -4.75 -6.94 -19.73
N ARG A 120 -5.68 -6.16 -20.29
CA ARG A 120 -5.38 -4.89 -20.97
C ARG A 120 -5.83 -3.72 -20.13
N LEU A 121 -4.97 -2.71 -20.03
CA LEU A 121 -5.28 -1.46 -19.37
C LEU A 121 -4.99 -0.29 -20.31
N LYS A 122 -5.98 0.56 -20.52
CA LYS A 122 -5.78 1.86 -21.18
C LYS A 122 -6.29 2.98 -20.29
N VAL A 123 -5.41 3.93 -19.96
CA VAL A 123 -5.75 5.09 -19.15
C VAL A 123 -5.36 6.36 -19.90
N VAL A 124 -6.32 7.26 -20.05
CA VAL A 124 -6.10 8.61 -20.58
C VAL A 124 -6.75 9.60 -19.65
N ASN A 125 -5.95 10.43 -18.97
CA ASN A 125 -6.43 11.44 -18.02
C ASN A 125 -7.21 10.81 -16.85
N PHE A 126 -6.48 10.34 -15.83
CA PHE A 126 -7.09 9.88 -14.58
C PHE A 126 -6.35 10.41 -13.36
N GLN A 127 -7.12 10.83 -12.35
CA GLN A 127 -6.57 11.42 -11.13
C GLN A 127 -7.26 10.88 -9.88
N THR A 128 -6.43 10.55 -8.89
CA THR A 128 -6.80 10.18 -7.53
C THR A 128 -5.64 10.51 -6.58
N GLU A 129 -5.89 10.49 -5.28
CA GLU A 129 -4.87 10.85 -4.26
C GLU A 129 -4.56 9.74 -3.25
N ASN A 130 -5.48 8.80 -2.99
CA ASN A 130 -5.33 7.75 -1.97
C ASN A 130 -5.84 6.39 -2.46
N SER A 131 -5.26 5.90 -3.56
CA SER A 131 -5.63 4.65 -4.22
C SER A 131 -4.43 4.06 -4.95
N GLU A 132 -4.43 2.76 -5.19
CA GLU A 132 -3.32 2.05 -5.81
C GLU A 132 -3.78 1.24 -7.01
N PHE A 133 -2.93 1.18 -8.05
CA PHE A 133 -3.11 0.26 -9.16
C PHE A 133 -2.02 -0.81 -9.10
N HIS A 134 -2.43 -2.07 -8.90
CA HIS A 134 -1.55 -3.24 -8.91
C HIS A 134 -1.70 -3.97 -10.23
N LEU A 135 -0.67 -3.90 -11.08
CA LEU A 135 -0.69 -4.46 -12.42
C LEU A 135 -0.05 -5.84 -12.43
N GLU A 136 -0.87 -6.87 -12.64
CA GLU A 136 -0.41 -8.25 -12.78
C GLU A 136 -0.70 -8.79 -14.19
N ARG A 137 0.31 -9.31 -14.90
CA ARG A 137 0.14 -9.84 -16.27
C ARG A 137 -0.64 -8.87 -17.18
N THR A 138 -0.36 -7.57 -17.05
CA THR A 138 -1.10 -6.50 -17.70
C THR A 138 -0.30 -5.87 -18.84
N GLU A 139 -0.93 -5.71 -19.99
CA GLU A 139 -0.47 -4.86 -21.10
C GLU A 139 -1.11 -3.47 -20.95
N GLY A 140 -0.32 -2.49 -20.51
CA GLY A 140 -0.77 -1.16 -20.11
C GLY A 140 -0.31 -0.04 -21.04
N ASP A 141 -1.23 0.86 -21.41
CA ASP A 141 -0.95 2.18 -22.00
C ASP A 141 -1.57 3.27 -21.12
N ILE A 142 -0.73 3.99 -20.39
CA ILE A 142 -1.13 4.93 -19.33
C ILE A 142 -0.63 6.33 -19.66
N THR A 143 -1.54 7.30 -19.76
CA THR A 143 -1.21 8.68 -20.09
C THR A 143 -1.92 9.64 -19.15
N ASN A 144 -1.18 10.65 -18.65
CA ASN A 144 -1.70 11.71 -17.78
C ASN A 144 -2.40 11.14 -16.54
N PHE A 145 -1.60 10.55 -15.65
CA PHE A 145 -2.09 9.73 -14.54
C PHE A 145 -1.51 10.22 -13.22
N LYS A 146 -2.39 10.52 -12.26
CA LYS A 146 -2.03 10.86 -10.88
C LYS A 146 -2.66 9.85 -9.94
N ILE A 147 -1.84 9.20 -9.13
CA ILE A 147 -2.27 8.18 -8.16
C ILE A 147 -1.31 8.13 -6.97
N PHE A 148 -1.72 7.50 -5.87
CA PHE A 148 -0.82 7.22 -4.75
C PHE A 148 0.25 6.22 -5.18
N GLU A 149 -0.15 5.02 -5.61
CA GLU A 149 0.78 3.97 -6.04
C GLU A 149 0.43 3.38 -7.41
N LEU A 150 1.48 3.12 -8.19
CA LEU A 150 1.45 2.27 -9.37
C LEU A 150 2.45 1.12 -9.18
N GLU A 151 1.95 -0.07 -8.87
CA GLU A 151 2.73 -1.29 -8.79
C GLU A 151 2.75 -2.01 -10.14
N ILE A 152 3.94 -2.25 -10.68
CA ILE A 152 4.13 -2.95 -11.95
C ILE A 152 4.90 -4.25 -11.70
N SER A 153 4.20 -5.37 -11.74
CA SER A 153 4.75 -6.69 -11.38
C SER A 153 4.25 -7.80 -12.31
N ARG A 154 4.70 -9.04 -12.06
CA ARG A 154 4.20 -10.30 -12.65
C ARG A 154 4.00 -10.25 -14.17
N SER A 155 5.09 -10.08 -14.92
CA SER A 155 5.12 -10.10 -16.39
C SER A 155 4.27 -9.01 -17.07
N SER A 156 3.87 -7.97 -16.35
CA SER A 156 3.24 -6.80 -16.94
C SER A 156 4.18 -6.05 -17.89
N ARG A 157 3.61 -5.43 -18.92
CA ARG A 157 4.29 -4.57 -19.89
C ARG A 157 3.54 -3.25 -19.95
N VAL A 158 4.18 -2.17 -19.51
CA VAL A 158 3.53 -0.87 -19.40
C VAL A 158 4.28 0.16 -20.24
N ARG A 159 3.56 0.91 -21.06
CA ARG A 159 4.03 2.18 -21.61
C ARG A 159 3.31 3.30 -20.89
N ALA A 160 4.05 4.21 -20.30
CA ALA A 160 3.47 5.23 -19.45
C ALA A 160 4.08 6.60 -19.70
N LYS A 161 3.23 7.62 -19.77
CA LYS A 161 3.67 9.01 -19.92
C LYS A 161 2.91 10.00 -19.05
N HIS A 162 3.60 11.05 -18.64
CA HIS A 162 3.05 12.13 -17.81
C HIS A 162 2.44 11.58 -16.51
N LEU A 163 3.23 10.79 -15.77
CA LEU A 163 2.79 10.22 -14.50
C LEU A 163 3.20 11.11 -13.33
N ARG A 164 2.33 11.22 -12.33
CA ARG A 164 2.60 11.84 -11.04
C ARG A 164 2.22 10.85 -9.94
N LEU A 165 3.22 10.20 -9.35
CA LEU A 165 3.03 9.11 -8.40
C LEU A 165 3.61 9.50 -7.03
N VAL A 166 3.03 9.00 -5.95
CA VAL A 166 3.77 8.92 -4.68
C VAL A 166 4.76 7.76 -4.80
N PHE A 167 4.26 6.57 -5.10
CA PHE A 167 5.05 5.36 -5.28
C PHE A 167 5.02 4.84 -6.72
N LEU A 168 6.20 4.55 -7.26
CA LEU A 168 6.38 3.57 -8.32
C LEU A 168 6.98 2.32 -7.68
N SER A 169 6.26 1.20 -7.77
CA SER A 169 6.63 -0.01 -7.04
C SER A 169 6.69 -1.27 -7.89
N THR A 170 7.36 -2.30 -7.36
CA THR A 170 7.43 -3.62 -7.98
C THR A 170 7.77 -4.72 -6.99
N HIS A 171 7.29 -5.93 -7.28
CA HIS A 171 7.62 -7.17 -6.57
C HIS A 171 8.57 -8.03 -7.39
N SER A 172 9.69 -8.42 -6.81
CA SER A 172 10.53 -9.47 -7.40
C SER A 172 9.83 -10.82 -7.42
N GLY A 173 10.28 -11.72 -8.29
CA GLY A 173 10.04 -13.15 -8.14
C GLY A 173 10.85 -13.75 -6.98
N ASP A 174 10.89 -15.08 -6.89
CA ASP A 174 11.61 -15.79 -5.82
C ASP A 174 13.11 -15.97 -6.06
N HIS A 175 13.60 -15.84 -7.31
CA HIS A 175 15.00 -16.11 -7.68
C HIS A 175 15.50 -15.14 -8.77
N GLU A 176 15.19 -13.86 -8.63
CA GLU A 176 15.52 -12.85 -9.62
C GLU A 176 16.79 -12.08 -9.29
N LYS A 177 17.41 -11.52 -10.33
CA LYS A 177 18.48 -10.54 -10.20
C LYS A 177 18.01 -9.23 -10.81
N LEU A 178 17.67 -8.28 -9.95
CA LEU A 178 17.15 -6.98 -10.33
C LEU A 178 18.25 -5.93 -10.29
N GLN A 179 18.17 -4.98 -11.23
CA GLN A 179 19.08 -3.86 -11.31
C GLN A 179 18.28 -2.59 -11.60
N PHE A 180 18.38 -1.62 -10.70
CA PHE A 180 17.79 -0.30 -10.84
C PHE A 180 18.88 0.75 -10.70
N ASP A 181 18.87 1.72 -11.60
CA ASP A 181 19.90 2.75 -11.67
C ASP A 181 19.30 4.09 -12.07
N ARG A 182 19.72 5.16 -11.40
CA ARG A 182 19.41 6.56 -11.72
C ARG A 182 17.91 6.87 -11.76
N ILE A 183 17.16 6.39 -10.77
CA ILE A 183 15.76 6.77 -10.58
C ILE A 183 15.70 7.99 -9.65
N PRO A 184 15.48 9.22 -10.18
CA PRO A 184 15.33 10.38 -9.35
C PRO A 184 13.95 10.43 -8.69
N VAL A 185 13.83 11.24 -7.66
CA VAL A 185 12.53 11.60 -7.05
C VAL A 185 12.32 13.10 -7.17
N ASP A 186 11.06 13.55 -7.10
CA ASP A 186 10.63 14.95 -7.16
C ASP A 186 11.00 15.72 -8.43
N ARG A 187 11.46 15.02 -9.47
CA ARG A 187 11.69 15.59 -10.81
C ARG A 187 11.33 14.59 -11.91
N PRO A 188 10.88 15.07 -13.09
CA PRO A 188 10.59 14.20 -14.22
C PRO A 188 11.81 13.38 -14.69
N PHE A 189 11.57 12.13 -15.09
CA PHE A 189 12.54 11.29 -15.78
C PHE A 189 11.88 10.47 -16.89
N ALA A 190 12.72 9.91 -17.77
CA ALA A 190 12.32 8.97 -18.80
C ALA A 190 13.32 7.81 -18.82
N GLN A 191 12.81 6.58 -18.76
CA GLN A 191 13.63 5.38 -18.64
C GLN A 191 12.80 4.14 -18.93
N THR A 192 13.41 3.16 -19.61
CA THR A 192 12.89 1.80 -19.63
C THR A 192 13.44 1.02 -18.43
N LEU A 193 12.55 0.47 -17.61
CA LEU A 193 12.89 -0.30 -16.41
C LEU A 193 12.54 -1.78 -16.62
N ASN A 194 13.48 -2.65 -16.28
CA ASN A 194 13.20 -4.07 -16.04
C ASN A 194 12.68 -4.20 -14.61
N MET A 195 11.36 -4.30 -14.48
CA MET A 195 10.66 -4.41 -13.21
C MET A 195 10.75 -5.85 -12.68
N GLY A 196 10.31 -6.08 -11.45
CA GLY A 196 10.29 -7.40 -10.82
C GLY A 196 9.30 -8.37 -11.48
N SER A 197 9.51 -9.66 -11.23
CA SER A 197 8.67 -10.77 -11.70
C SER A 197 8.52 -10.79 -13.23
N GLY A 198 9.58 -10.46 -13.96
CA GLY A 198 9.62 -10.40 -15.42
C GLY A 198 8.88 -9.21 -16.07
N ALA A 199 8.37 -8.26 -15.28
CA ALA A 199 7.66 -7.10 -15.80
C ALA A 199 8.59 -6.05 -16.42
N GLN A 200 8.06 -5.16 -17.27
CA GLN A 200 8.79 -4.03 -17.85
C GLN A 200 7.91 -2.79 -17.90
N ALA A 201 8.55 -1.63 -17.74
CA ALA A 201 7.92 -0.33 -17.88
C ALA A 201 8.75 0.58 -18.77
N ASP A 202 8.13 1.16 -19.78
CA ASP A 202 8.70 2.21 -20.62
C ASP A 202 8.08 3.55 -20.20
N LEU A 203 8.89 4.40 -19.55
CA LEU A 203 8.43 5.58 -18.83
C LEU A 203 8.91 6.86 -19.51
N GLU A 204 8.01 7.84 -19.67
CA GLU A 204 8.30 9.17 -20.22
C GLU A 204 7.64 10.28 -19.38
N ASP A 205 8.40 11.30 -18.95
CA ASP A 205 7.89 12.38 -18.06
C ASP A 205 7.16 11.82 -16.81
N VAL A 206 7.86 10.93 -16.09
CA VAL A 206 7.38 10.35 -14.85
C VAL A 206 8.02 11.08 -13.67
N GLN A 207 7.19 11.48 -12.70
CA GLN A 207 7.65 12.03 -11.43
C GLN A 207 7.10 11.15 -10.31
N ILE A 208 7.99 10.73 -9.43
CA ILE A 208 7.70 9.90 -8.25
C ILE A 208 8.22 10.60 -6.99
N GLN A 209 7.64 10.29 -5.83
CA GLN A 209 8.21 10.68 -4.54
C GLN A 209 9.10 9.57 -3.96
N PHE A 210 8.75 8.32 -4.25
CA PHE A 210 9.46 7.11 -3.80
C PHE A 210 9.51 6.06 -4.89
N PHE A 211 10.64 5.35 -4.93
CA PHE A 211 10.73 4.05 -5.55
C PHE A 211 10.58 2.96 -4.48
N LEU A 212 9.65 2.03 -4.66
CA LEU A 212 9.36 0.97 -3.69
C LEU A 212 9.68 -0.40 -4.28
N LEU A 213 10.52 -1.17 -3.58
CA LEU A 213 10.92 -2.50 -4.04
C LEU A 213 10.62 -3.56 -2.99
N TYR A 214 9.76 -4.50 -3.35
CA TYR A 214 9.43 -5.69 -2.59
C TYR A 214 10.29 -6.87 -3.05
N LEU A 215 11.26 -7.28 -2.23
CA LEU A 215 12.19 -8.37 -2.53
C LEU A 215 11.77 -9.69 -1.87
N HIS A 216 11.50 -10.69 -2.69
CA HIS A 216 11.00 -12.01 -2.31
C HIS A 216 12.07 -13.10 -2.44
N GLY A 217 11.90 -14.16 -1.64
CA GLY A 217 12.65 -15.40 -1.77
C GLY A 217 14.17 -15.23 -1.65
N GLU A 218 14.88 -15.74 -2.64
CA GLU A 218 16.33 -15.71 -2.79
C GLU A 218 16.80 -14.67 -3.80
N SER A 219 15.95 -13.68 -4.11
CA SER A 219 16.26 -12.66 -5.10
C SER A 219 17.35 -11.70 -4.64
N GLU A 220 18.13 -11.22 -5.61
CA GLU A 220 19.15 -10.20 -5.42
C GLU A 220 18.73 -8.91 -6.13
N ALA A 221 18.90 -7.76 -5.49
CA ALA A 221 18.63 -6.45 -6.07
C ALA A 221 19.84 -5.54 -5.91
N ALA A 222 20.32 -4.98 -7.02
CA ALA A 222 21.31 -3.91 -7.02
C ALA A 222 20.63 -2.57 -7.36
N LEU A 223 20.68 -1.62 -6.43
CA LEU A 223 20.10 -0.29 -6.59
C LEU A 223 21.22 0.74 -6.58
N ARG A 224 21.21 1.64 -7.56
CA ARG A 224 22.24 2.68 -7.74
C ARG A 224 21.61 4.05 -7.99
N HIS A 225 22.11 5.09 -7.33
CA HIS A 225 21.69 6.48 -7.56
C HIS A 225 20.17 6.67 -7.50
N ILE A 226 19.54 6.16 -6.44
CA ILE A 226 18.10 6.25 -6.24
C ILE A 226 17.80 7.40 -5.28
N GLY A 227 17.01 8.37 -5.76
CA GLY A 227 16.80 9.64 -5.07
C GLY A 227 16.08 9.52 -3.71
N ARG A 228 15.15 8.58 -3.60
CA ARG A 228 14.49 8.15 -2.36
C ARG A 228 13.82 6.79 -2.57
N ALA A 229 14.03 5.86 -1.65
CA ALA A 229 13.51 4.50 -1.74
C ALA A 229 12.87 4.02 -0.44
N GLN A 230 11.82 3.22 -0.56
CA GLN A 230 11.30 2.35 0.49
C GLN A 230 11.62 0.91 0.07
N LEU A 231 12.19 0.13 0.99
CA LEU A 231 12.70 -1.20 0.66
C LEU A 231 12.02 -2.25 1.54
N ALA A 232 11.38 -3.21 0.89
CA ALA A 232 10.58 -4.22 1.54
C ALA A 232 11.16 -5.61 1.31
N PHE A 233 11.10 -6.49 2.31
CA PHE A 233 11.51 -7.88 2.14
C PHE A 233 10.68 -8.87 2.98
N PHE A 234 10.65 -10.12 2.52
CA PHE A 234 9.78 -11.19 3.04
C PHE A 234 10.63 -12.34 3.59
N PRO A 235 11.29 -12.15 4.74
CA PRO A 235 12.23 -13.14 5.24
C PRO A 235 11.50 -14.42 5.72
N ASP A 236 12.13 -15.56 5.45
CA ASP A 236 11.85 -16.87 6.06
C ASP A 236 13.19 -17.53 6.43
N CYS A 237 13.88 -16.90 7.37
CA CYS A 237 15.29 -17.15 7.66
C CYS A 237 15.67 -16.62 9.05
N GLN A 238 16.93 -16.79 9.42
CA GLN A 238 17.48 -16.40 10.71
C GLN A 238 18.58 -15.37 10.53
N GLY A 239 18.70 -14.41 11.45
CA GLY A 239 19.81 -13.48 11.41
C GLY A 239 19.61 -12.20 12.19
N ARG A 240 20.61 -11.33 12.05
CA ARG A 240 20.65 -10.01 12.65
C ARG A 240 20.69 -8.95 11.56
N PHE A 241 19.95 -7.87 11.77
CA PHE A 241 19.80 -6.78 10.81
C PHE A 241 19.98 -5.43 11.51
N THR A 242 20.64 -4.50 10.81
CA THR A 242 20.64 -3.07 11.13
C THR A 242 20.12 -2.34 9.89
N LEU A 243 18.84 -1.99 9.91
CA LEU A 243 18.16 -1.35 8.79
C LEU A 243 18.29 0.17 8.93
N SER A 244 19.30 0.73 8.28
CA SER A 244 19.62 2.16 8.33
C SER A 244 18.79 2.96 7.33
N ARG A 245 18.56 4.24 7.63
CA ARG A 245 17.96 5.22 6.70
C ARG A 245 18.96 6.30 6.29
N GLY A 246 18.61 7.10 5.28
CA GLY A 246 19.45 8.12 4.67
C GLY A 246 20.24 7.57 3.48
N VAL A 247 21.26 8.32 3.04
CA VAL A 247 22.07 7.94 1.88
C VAL A 247 23.02 6.79 2.24
N LEU A 248 22.64 5.59 1.84
CA LEU A 248 23.43 4.37 1.98
C LEU A 248 24.30 4.15 0.74
N GLY A 249 25.46 3.53 0.93
CA GLY A 249 26.32 3.16 -0.18
C GLY A 249 27.13 4.31 -0.80
N SER A 250 27.27 5.45 -0.12
CA SER A 250 27.88 6.68 -0.69
C SER A 250 29.41 6.66 -0.80
N ARG A 251 30.08 5.77 -0.06
CA ARG A 251 31.54 5.55 -0.14
C ARG A 251 31.89 4.21 -0.77
N GLU A 252 31.19 3.16 -0.33
CA GLU A 252 31.28 1.80 -0.83
C GLU A 252 29.87 1.19 -0.81
N PRO A 253 29.54 0.24 -1.70
CA PRO A 253 28.20 -0.33 -1.74
C PRO A 253 27.81 -0.97 -0.40
N ALA A 254 26.66 -0.56 0.14
CA ALA A 254 26.07 -1.19 1.31
C ALA A 254 25.37 -2.50 0.91
N VAL A 255 25.59 -3.57 1.68
CA VAL A 255 25.02 -4.89 1.40
C VAL A 255 24.14 -5.32 2.56
N ILE A 256 22.88 -5.67 2.26
CA ILE A 256 21.89 -6.07 3.27
C ILE A 256 21.30 -7.44 2.87
N PRO A 257 21.36 -8.47 3.74
CA PRO A 257 22.07 -8.49 5.02
C PRO A 257 23.59 -8.36 4.84
N GLU A 258 24.27 -7.86 5.88
CA GLU A 258 25.73 -7.86 5.94
C GLU A 258 26.29 -9.29 5.90
N ALA A 259 27.52 -9.44 5.39
CA ALA A 259 28.16 -10.73 5.27
C ALA A 259 28.28 -11.43 6.65
N GLY A 260 27.71 -12.63 6.76
CA GLY A 260 27.73 -13.43 7.99
C GLY A 260 26.72 -13.01 9.05
N ALA A 261 25.94 -11.94 8.85
CA ALA A 261 24.94 -11.49 9.81
C ALA A 261 23.67 -12.36 9.81
N SER A 262 23.39 -13.06 8.71
CA SER A 262 22.17 -13.82 8.50
C SER A 262 22.39 -14.99 7.54
N ASN A 263 21.51 -16.00 7.61
CA ASN A 263 21.37 -17.05 6.59
C ASN A 263 20.27 -16.76 5.55
N CYS A 264 19.67 -15.56 5.59
CA CYS A 264 18.75 -15.10 4.56
C CYS A 264 19.45 -15.07 3.20
N ARG A 265 18.75 -15.54 2.16
CA ARG A 265 19.31 -15.68 0.81
C ARG A 265 19.07 -14.47 -0.08
N PHE A 266 18.06 -13.66 0.22
CA PHE A 266 17.87 -12.40 -0.48
C PHE A 266 19.07 -11.47 -0.24
N LYS A 267 19.30 -10.55 -1.18
CA LYS A 267 20.39 -9.57 -1.04
C LYS A 267 20.05 -8.24 -1.70
N PHE A 268 20.17 -7.16 -0.94
CA PHE A 268 20.27 -5.82 -1.48
C PHE A 268 21.74 -5.41 -1.59
N THR A 269 22.10 -4.76 -2.69
CA THR A 269 23.35 -4.03 -2.85
C THR A 269 23.00 -2.59 -3.23
N LEU A 270 23.35 -1.64 -2.37
CA LEU A 270 22.94 -0.25 -2.48
C LEU A 270 24.16 0.64 -2.71
N GLU A 271 24.13 1.47 -3.74
CA GLU A 271 25.17 2.45 -4.04
C GLU A 271 24.53 3.81 -4.27
N ASP A 272 24.82 4.77 -3.38
CA ASP A 272 24.20 6.10 -3.41
C ASP A 272 22.66 6.04 -3.47
N VAL A 273 22.07 5.31 -2.52
CA VAL A 273 20.61 5.12 -2.40
C VAL A 273 20.15 5.82 -1.13
N ASN A 274 19.25 6.79 -1.27
CA ASN A 274 18.61 7.42 -0.12
C ASN A 274 17.44 6.56 0.36
N VAL A 275 17.66 5.70 1.36
CA VAL A 275 16.62 4.84 1.92
C VAL A 275 15.83 5.62 2.96
N ASP A 276 14.52 5.74 2.80
CA ASP A 276 13.66 6.41 3.76
C ASP A 276 13.29 5.45 4.90
N THR A 277 12.75 4.30 4.52
CA THR A 277 12.15 3.30 5.40
C THR A 277 12.32 1.88 4.87
N TRP A 278 12.08 0.91 5.76
CA TRP A 278 12.13 -0.51 5.46
C TRP A 278 10.85 -1.21 5.89
N ASP A 279 10.36 -2.11 5.05
CA ASP A 279 9.22 -2.97 5.39
C ASP A 279 9.68 -4.40 5.57
N VAL A 280 9.24 -5.01 6.67
CA VAL A 280 9.63 -6.36 7.07
C VAL A 280 8.38 -7.21 7.21
N TYR A 281 8.21 -8.15 6.29
CA TYR A 281 7.10 -9.11 6.30
C TYR A 281 7.61 -10.50 6.65
N ALA A 282 7.96 -10.70 7.92
CA ALA A 282 8.51 -11.96 8.40
C ALA A 282 7.43 -13.03 8.51
N ARG A 283 7.76 -14.23 8.02
CA ARG A 283 6.83 -15.36 7.99
C ARG A 283 7.50 -16.66 8.41
N GLY A 284 6.70 -17.72 8.47
CA GLY A 284 7.19 -19.10 8.60
C GLY A 284 7.94 -19.29 9.91
N LYS A 285 9.20 -19.73 9.82
CA LYS A 285 10.06 -20.01 10.99
C LYS A 285 11.17 -18.97 11.15
N SER A 286 10.91 -17.75 10.69
CA SER A 286 11.86 -16.64 10.83
C SER A 286 12.30 -16.46 12.28
N ASP A 287 13.59 -16.21 12.50
CA ASP A 287 14.15 -15.86 13.81
C ASP A 287 15.13 -14.70 13.63
N LEU A 288 14.62 -13.48 13.76
CA LEU A 288 15.31 -12.26 13.35
C LEU A 288 15.51 -11.33 14.53
N THR A 289 16.70 -10.72 14.59
CA THR A 289 17.00 -9.61 15.50
C THR A 289 17.24 -8.34 14.70
N PHE A 290 16.52 -7.27 15.03
CA PHE A 290 16.71 -5.93 14.50
C PHE A 290 17.30 -5.05 15.60
N GLU A 291 18.40 -4.37 15.32
CA GLU A 291 19.06 -3.47 16.28
C GLU A 291 19.34 -2.12 15.61
N GLY A 292 19.04 -1.02 16.31
CA GLY A 292 19.28 0.34 15.78
C GLY A 292 18.62 0.62 14.43
N SER A 293 17.48 -0.01 14.16
CA SER A 293 16.83 -0.05 12.84
C SER A 293 15.70 0.98 12.71
N TYR A 294 15.38 1.35 11.47
CA TYR A 294 14.23 2.17 11.09
C TYR A 294 13.30 1.35 10.20
N ILE A 295 12.15 0.98 10.74
CA ILE A 295 11.19 0.06 10.13
C ILE A 295 9.85 0.78 10.03
N ASP A 296 9.20 0.70 8.87
CA ASP A 296 7.92 1.37 8.61
C ASP A 296 6.73 0.42 8.66
N GLU A 297 6.90 -0.77 8.10
CA GLU A 297 6.01 -1.89 8.37
C GLU A 297 6.74 -3.06 9.01
N LEU A 298 6.15 -3.63 10.06
CA LEU A 298 6.67 -4.80 10.75
C LEU A 298 5.57 -5.83 10.95
N THR A 299 5.55 -6.84 10.08
CA THR A 299 4.61 -7.95 10.15
C THR A 299 5.32 -9.24 10.54
N ALA A 300 4.73 -9.99 11.47
CA ALA A 300 5.17 -11.31 11.88
C ALA A 300 4.00 -12.29 11.88
N ASN A 301 4.08 -13.33 11.04
CA ASN A 301 3.04 -14.36 10.90
C ASN A 301 3.61 -15.78 11.02
N GLY A 302 2.75 -16.80 11.11
CA GLY A 302 3.15 -18.20 11.32
C GLY A 302 3.79 -18.44 12.68
N ASP A 303 5.01 -18.98 12.70
CA ASP A 303 5.80 -19.23 13.91
C ASP A 303 7.02 -18.28 14.00
N ALA A 304 6.97 -17.13 13.30
CA ALA A 304 8.06 -16.17 13.25
C ALA A 304 8.37 -15.59 14.64
N LYS A 305 9.66 -15.36 14.91
CA LYS A 305 10.17 -14.76 16.14
C LYS A 305 11.01 -13.55 15.82
N LEU A 306 10.60 -12.37 16.25
CA LEU A 306 11.32 -11.12 16.02
C LEU A 306 11.74 -10.51 17.36
N SER A 307 13.00 -10.14 17.46
CA SER A 307 13.53 -9.32 18.55
C SER A 307 13.94 -7.96 17.98
N VAL A 308 13.33 -6.89 18.45
CA VAL A 308 13.62 -5.51 18.01
C VAL A 308 14.23 -4.75 19.18
N ARG A 309 15.38 -4.13 18.99
CA ARG A 309 16.12 -3.44 20.05
C ARG A 309 16.52 -2.04 19.63
N ASN A 310 16.28 -1.06 20.49
CA ASN A 310 16.72 0.34 20.29
C ASN A 310 16.39 0.87 18.88
N SER A 311 15.23 0.49 18.34
CA SER A 311 14.84 0.76 16.96
C SER A 311 13.62 1.69 16.92
N THR A 312 13.39 2.30 15.77
CA THR A 312 12.14 3.01 15.47
C THR A 312 11.29 2.12 14.58
N VAL A 313 10.12 1.74 15.06
CA VAL A 313 9.10 1.04 14.28
C VAL A 313 7.95 2.02 14.11
N TYR A 314 7.86 2.67 12.95
CA TYR A 314 6.65 3.37 12.58
C TYR A 314 5.55 2.30 12.53
N ALA A 315 4.45 2.49 13.25
CA ALA A 315 3.43 1.46 13.34
C ALA A 315 2.42 1.62 12.19
N ASP A 316 2.87 2.02 11.00
CA ASP A 316 1.97 2.19 9.86
C ASP A 316 1.32 0.85 9.51
N TRP A 317 2.09 -0.22 9.58
CA TRP A 317 1.53 -1.56 9.67
C TRP A 317 2.37 -2.46 10.58
N MET A 318 2.11 -2.39 11.90
CA MET A 318 2.64 -3.39 12.84
C MET A 318 1.58 -4.47 13.13
N ALA A 319 1.82 -5.68 12.64
CA ALA A 319 0.90 -6.81 12.78
C ALA A 319 1.61 -8.08 13.28
N VAL A 320 1.03 -8.75 14.27
CA VAL A 320 1.51 -10.04 14.78
C VAL A 320 0.36 -11.04 14.86
N ALA A 321 0.38 -12.05 13.99
CA ALA A 321 -0.69 -13.03 13.88
C ALA A 321 -0.21 -14.47 14.14
N ASP A 322 -1.14 -15.42 14.06
CA ASP A 322 -0.91 -16.86 14.22
C ASP A 322 -0.23 -17.21 15.55
N ASN A 323 0.95 -17.82 15.54
CA ASN A 323 1.73 -18.14 16.75
C ASN A 323 3.00 -17.28 16.85
N ALA A 324 3.08 -16.20 16.08
CA ALA A 324 4.28 -15.39 16.00
C ALA A 324 4.57 -14.68 17.32
N GLN A 325 5.85 -14.40 17.54
CA GLN A 325 6.37 -13.76 18.74
C GLN A 325 7.17 -12.52 18.38
N VAL A 326 6.83 -11.39 18.96
CA VAL A 326 7.60 -10.15 18.79
C VAL A 326 7.98 -9.60 20.16
N ALA A 327 9.27 -9.34 20.37
CA ALA A 327 9.76 -8.65 21.55
C ALA A 327 10.43 -7.34 21.13
N VAL A 328 9.95 -6.22 21.65
CA VAL A 328 10.55 -4.90 21.42
C VAL A 328 11.13 -4.39 22.73
N ASP A 329 12.42 -4.08 22.74
CA ASP A 329 13.15 -3.58 23.89
C ASP A 329 13.83 -2.23 23.58
N GLY A 330 13.36 -1.16 24.22
CA GLY A 330 13.77 0.20 23.94
C GLY A 330 13.26 0.74 22.59
N GLY A 331 13.51 2.02 22.34
CA GLY A 331 13.16 2.69 21.08
C GLY A 331 11.74 3.27 21.03
N THR A 332 11.21 3.46 19.83
CA THR A 332 9.88 4.05 19.58
C THR A 332 9.03 3.10 18.75
N VAL A 333 7.76 2.94 19.14
CA VAL A 333 6.76 2.20 18.34
C VAL A 333 5.55 3.11 18.14
N GLY A 334 5.21 3.37 16.87
CA GLY A 334 4.13 4.28 16.50
C GLY A 334 4.58 5.39 15.55
N ALA A 335 3.61 5.89 14.78
CA ALA A 335 3.83 6.92 13.76
C ALA A 335 3.00 8.20 14.00
N LEU A 336 2.27 8.34 15.12
CA LEU A 336 1.32 9.45 15.28
C LEU A 336 1.97 10.84 15.32
N SER A 337 3.20 10.96 15.82
CA SER A 337 3.98 12.20 15.82
C SER A 337 4.48 12.57 14.43
N VAL A 338 4.70 11.58 13.55
CA VAL A 338 5.01 11.79 12.13
C VAL A 338 3.75 11.86 11.26
N ALA A 339 2.56 11.51 11.76
CA ALA A 339 1.29 11.64 11.04
C ALA A 339 0.98 13.09 10.60
N LYS A 340 1.57 14.10 11.24
CA LYS A 340 1.48 15.50 10.79
C LYS A 340 2.29 15.77 9.53
N GLU A 341 3.33 14.99 9.30
CA GLU A 341 4.25 15.07 8.16
C GLU A 341 3.88 14.03 7.08
N ARG A 342 3.33 12.89 7.49
CA ARG A 342 2.89 11.73 6.69
C ARG A 342 1.52 11.21 7.13
N PRO A 343 0.43 11.98 6.95
CA PRO A 343 -0.92 11.55 7.38
C PRO A 343 -1.42 10.33 6.60
N ASP A 344 -0.80 10.04 5.46
CA ASP A 344 -1.01 8.88 4.59
C ASP A 344 -0.46 7.57 5.17
N LEU A 345 0.64 7.62 5.95
CA LEU A 345 1.34 6.45 6.51
C LEU A 345 1.20 6.31 8.02
N ALA A 346 0.08 6.78 8.58
CA ALA A 346 -0.11 6.73 10.02
C ALA A 346 -1.33 5.88 10.35
N THR A 347 -1.27 4.56 10.15
CA THR A 347 -2.11 3.74 11.01
C THR A 347 -1.62 3.86 12.45
N SER A 348 -2.57 4.16 13.33
CA SER A 348 -2.28 4.56 14.70
C SER A 348 -2.24 3.37 15.66
N GLN A 349 -1.99 2.15 15.18
CA GLN A 349 -2.16 0.96 16.02
C GLN A 349 -1.34 -0.27 15.67
N ILE A 350 -0.90 -0.96 16.72
CA ILE A 350 -0.37 -2.32 16.66
C ILE A 350 -1.55 -3.30 16.66
N ARG A 351 -1.54 -4.29 15.76
CA ARG A 351 -2.59 -5.31 15.66
C ARG A 351 -2.04 -6.69 16.03
N LEU A 352 -2.67 -7.35 17.00
CA LEU A 352 -2.33 -8.69 17.45
C LEU A 352 -3.53 -9.61 17.31
N SER A 353 -3.36 -10.77 16.68
CA SER A 353 -4.44 -11.75 16.45
C SER A 353 -3.96 -13.22 16.58
N GLY A 354 -4.89 -14.17 16.50
CA GLY A 354 -4.58 -15.59 16.60
C GLY A 354 -4.19 -16.02 18.02
N SER A 355 -3.03 -16.66 18.16
CA SER A 355 -2.40 -17.04 19.43
C SER A 355 -1.06 -16.34 19.64
N SER A 356 -0.87 -15.19 18.98
CA SER A 356 0.41 -14.49 18.97
C SER A 356 0.78 -13.90 20.32
N HIS A 357 2.07 -13.57 20.46
CA HIS A 357 2.60 -12.93 21.66
C HIS A 357 3.44 -11.72 21.29
N ALA A 358 3.15 -10.56 21.89
CA ALA A 358 3.99 -9.39 21.79
C ALA A 358 4.40 -8.88 23.17
N ALA A 359 5.69 -8.63 23.37
CA ALA A 359 6.25 -8.05 24.59
C ALA A 359 6.94 -6.73 24.27
N PHE A 360 6.67 -5.69 25.04
CA PHE A 360 7.26 -4.37 24.88
C PHE A 360 7.87 -3.92 26.21
N SER A 361 9.16 -3.61 26.20
CA SER A 361 9.92 -3.17 27.38
C SER A 361 10.65 -1.86 27.08
N GLY A 362 10.53 -0.85 27.94
CA GLY A 362 11.29 0.41 27.77
C GLY A 362 10.94 1.19 26.49
N VAL A 363 9.77 0.92 25.89
CA VAL A 363 9.33 1.52 24.63
C VAL A 363 8.65 2.88 24.85
N LYS A 364 8.90 3.82 23.96
CA LYS A 364 8.07 5.02 23.79
C LYS A 364 6.96 4.72 22.78
N PHE A 365 5.73 4.54 23.24
CA PHE A 365 4.59 4.37 22.35
C PHE A 365 4.07 5.70 21.82
N ASP A 366 3.66 5.67 20.55
CA ASP A 366 3.00 6.76 19.85
C ASP A 366 1.88 6.22 18.95
N CYS A 367 1.17 5.21 19.48
CA CYS A 367 0.07 4.50 18.86
C CYS A 367 -0.73 3.76 19.96
N GLY A 368 -1.88 3.21 19.60
CA GLY A 368 -2.61 2.25 20.43
C GLY A 368 -2.27 0.80 20.10
N ILE A 369 -2.89 -0.13 20.83
CA ILE A 369 -2.77 -1.58 20.61
C ILE A 369 -4.17 -2.16 20.50
N VAL A 370 -4.39 -3.01 19.49
CA VAL A 370 -5.61 -3.78 19.30
C VAL A 370 -5.26 -5.26 19.37
N VAL A 371 -5.93 -5.97 20.27
CA VAL A 371 -5.73 -7.40 20.50
C VAL A 371 -7.03 -8.15 20.24
N THR A 372 -6.98 -9.18 19.40
CA THR A 372 -8.09 -10.07 19.09
C THR A 372 -7.76 -11.52 19.44
N ASP A 373 -8.76 -12.40 19.43
CA ASP A 373 -8.62 -13.83 19.61
C ASP A 373 -7.98 -14.24 20.96
N ARG A 374 -6.92 -15.05 20.91
CA ARG A 374 -6.14 -15.52 22.05
C ARG A 374 -4.76 -14.87 22.11
N ALA A 375 -4.54 -13.80 21.33
CA ALA A 375 -3.28 -13.09 21.35
C ALA A 375 -3.03 -12.47 22.73
N THR A 376 -1.75 -12.34 23.06
CA THR A 376 -1.30 -11.80 24.34
C THR A 376 -0.35 -10.65 24.11
N VAL A 377 -0.48 -9.63 24.95
CA VAL A 377 0.40 -8.47 24.96
C VAL A 377 0.89 -8.23 26.38
N GLN A 378 2.18 -7.96 26.50
CA GLN A 378 2.85 -7.57 27.74
C GLN A 378 3.55 -6.23 27.50
N VAL A 379 3.33 -5.27 28.39
CA VAL A 379 3.91 -3.92 28.32
C VAL A 379 4.56 -3.62 29.66
N ASP A 380 5.88 -3.80 29.72
CA ASP A 380 6.66 -3.65 30.93
C ASP A 380 7.44 -2.33 30.89
N HIS A 381 7.38 -1.55 31.97
CA HIS A 381 8.18 -0.33 32.14
C HIS A 381 8.22 0.60 30.89
N PRO A 382 7.07 0.97 30.28
CA PRO A 382 7.08 1.81 29.10
C PRO A 382 7.65 3.19 29.43
N VAL A 383 8.43 3.76 28.52
CA VAL A 383 8.89 5.16 28.61
C VAL A 383 7.71 6.10 28.39
N VAL A 384 6.85 5.77 27.43
CA VAL A 384 5.53 6.39 27.22
C VAL A 384 4.53 5.27 26.99
N ALA A 385 3.46 5.21 27.77
CA ALA A 385 2.43 4.18 27.65
C ALA A 385 1.68 4.26 26.31
N PRO A 386 1.15 3.13 25.78
CA PRO A 386 0.30 3.15 24.60
C PRO A 386 -0.94 4.02 24.82
N GLN A 387 -1.42 4.68 23.78
CA GLN A 387 -2.57 5.59 23.90
C GLN A 387 -3.84 4.88 24.35
N TYR A 388 -4.01 3.63 23.91
CA TYR A 388 -5.07 2.73 24.32
C TYR A 388 -4.63 1.28 24.13
N ILE A 389 -5.30 0.36 24.84
CA ILE A 389 -5.22 -1.07 24.58
C ILE A 389 -6.67 -1.57 24.46
N HIS A 390 -7.10 -1.87 23.24
CA HIS A 390 -8.42 -2.43 22.96
C HIS A 390 -8.36 -3.94 22.80
N ARG A 391 -9.40 -4.60 23.31
CA ARG A 391 -9.51 -6.06 23.33
C ARG A 391 -10.86 -6.51 22.83
N PHE A 392 -10.82 -7.43 21.89
CA PHE A 392 -12.00 -8.11 21.39
C PHE A 392 -11.87 -9.59 21.77
N ASP A 393 -12.81 -10.08 22.58
CA ASP A 393 -12.86 -11.43 23.15
C ASP A 393 -11.67 -11.83 24.06
N LYS A 394 -11.64 -13.12 24.48
CA LYS A 394 -10.95 -13.82 25.60
C LYS A 394 -9.42 -13.65 25.76
N SER A 395 -8.84 -12.54 25.34
CA SER A 395 -7.43 -12.16 25.51
C SER A 395 -7.07 -11.86 26.98
N LYS A 396 -5.80 -12.04 27.41
CA LYS A 396 -5.29 -11.76 28.80
C LYS A 396 -4.16 -10.71 28.83
N ILE A 397 -4.26 -9.66 29.67
CA ILE A 397 -3.17 -8.67 29.88
C ILE A 397 -2.32 -9.26 30.99
N MET A 398 -1.02 -9.38 30.77
CA MET A 398 -0.08 -9.65 31.84
C MET A 398 0.54 -8.31 32.20
N ASN A 399 0.27 -7.84 33.41
CA ASN A 399 0.86 -6.63 34.00
C ASN A 399 2.20 -6.95 34.63
#